data_AF-A0A7C3M546-F1
#
_entry.id   AF-A0A7C3M546-F1
#
_cell.length_a   1.000
_cell.length_b   1.000
_cell.length_c   1.000
_cell.angle_alpha   90.00
_cell.angle_beta   90.00
_cell.angle_gamma   90.00
#
_symmetry.space_group_name_H-M   'P 1'
#
loop_
_entity.id
_entity.type
_entity.pdbx_description
1 polymer ?
#
loop_
_entity_poly.entity_id
_entity_poly.type
_entity_poly.pdbx_seq_one_letter_code
_entity_poly.pdbx_strand_id
1 'polypeptide(L)' 'MAKIEAFENYYLEYEEWFEKNHSLYQAELKTLKTLVGDVSNGFEIGIGTGKFAL' A
#
# COMPACT_ATOMS: atom_id res chain seq x y z
N MET A 1 16.09 8.25 14.62
CA MET A 1 14.64 8.55 14.63
C MET A 1 14.06 8.11 13.29
N ALA A 2 12.82 7.66 13.23
CA ALA A 2 12.19 7.24 11.97
C ALA A 2 12.02 8.45 11.03
N LYS A 3 12.34 8.29 9.74
CA LYS A 3 12.20 9.35 8.73
C LYS A 3 10.79 9.31 8.12
N ILE A 4 9.80 9.85 8.84
CA ILE A 4 8.38 9.76 8.47
C ILE A 4 7.77 11.07 7.95
N GLU A 5 8.46 12.21 8.13
CA GLU A 5 7.95 13.55 7.81
C GLU A 5 7.44 13.69 6.37
N ALA A 6 8.04 13.00 5.41
CA ALA A 6 7.56 13.02 4.02
C ALA A 6 6.17 12.38 3.89
N PHE A 7 5.92 11.28 4.59
CA PHE A 7 4.62 10.61 4.56
C PHE A 7 3.58 11.35 5.40
N GLU A 8 3.98 12.08 6.45
CA GLU A 8 3.05 12.91 7.23
C GLU A 8 2.64 14.16 6.45
N ASN A 9 3.58 14.83 5.79
CA ASN A 9 3.33 16.10 5.11
C ASN A 9 2.68 15.93 3.73
N TYR A 10 2.94 14.80 3.05
CA TYR A 10 2.52 14.56 1.66
C TYR A 10 1.65 13.30 1.49
N TYR A 11 0.86 12.96 2.52
CA TYR A 11 0.00 11.76 2.48
C TYR A 11 -1.10 11.88 1.41
N LEU A 12 -1.56 13.10 1.10
CA LEU A 12 -2.59 13.31 0.08
C LEU A 12 -2.07 12.98 -1.32
N GLU A 13 -0.85 13.39 -1.64
CA GLU A 13 -0.20 13.06 -2.92
C GLU A 13 0.04 11.56 -3.05
N TYR A 14 0.38 10.89 -1.94
CA TYR A 14 0.44 9.44 -1.88
C TYR A 14 -0.92 8.80 -2.20
N GLU A 15 -2.00 9.27 -1.55
CA GLU A 15 -3.35 8.75 -1.78
C GLU A 15 -3.84 8.98 -3.22
N GLU A 16 -3.66 10.21 -3.73
CA GLU A 16 -4.07 10.59 -5.09
C GLU A 16 -3.38 9.77 -6.17
N TRP A 17 -2.15 9.30 -5.94
CA TRP A 17 -1.45 8.46 -6.90
C TRP A 17 -2.25 7.18 -7.21
N PHE A 18 -2.87 6.56 -6.20
CA PHE A 18 -3.66 5.34 -6.37
C PHE A 18 -4.98 5.58 -7.10
N GLU A 19 -5.57 6.78 -6.95
CA GLU A 19 -6.75 7.16 -7.71
C GLU A 19 -6.40 7.40 -9.18
N LYS A 20 -5.34 8.17 -9.44
CA LYS A 20 -4.88 8.50 -10.80
C LYS A 20 -4.35 7.27 -11.55
N ASN A 21 -3.75 6.32 -10.84
CA ASN A 21 -3.10 5.12 -11.41
C ASN A 21 -3.85 3.83 -11.02
N HIS A 22 -5.18 3.89 -10.97
CA HIS A 22 -6.00 2.79 -10.45
C HIS A 22 -5.72 1.43 -11.11
N SER A 23 -5.51 1.39 -12.42
CA SER A 23 -5.22 0.14 -13.15
C SER A 23 -3.87 -0.48 -12.75
N LEU A 24 -2.85 0.34 -12.51
CA LEU A 24 -1.54 -0.11 -12.04
C LEU A 24 -1.64 -0.64 -10.61
N TYR A 25 -2.32 0.10 -9.73
CA TYR A 25 -2.57 -0.35 -8.37
C TYR A 25 -3.28 -1.72 -8.32
N GLN A 26 -4.30 -1.93 -9.16
CA GLN A 26 -4.98 -3.23 -9.25
C GLN A 26 -4.03 -4.34 -9.74
N ALA A 27 -3.13 -4.05 -10.68
CA ALA A 27 -2.13 -5.01 -11.16
C ALA A 27 -1.12 -5.38 -10.05
N GLU A 28 -0.69 -4.40 -9.26
CA GLU A 28 0.18 -4.62 -8.09
C GLU A 28 -0.53 -5.48 -7.02
N LEU A 29 -1.77 -5.13 -6.67
CA LEU A 29 -2.58 -5.91 -5.72
C LEU A 29 -2.77 -7.36 -6.17
N LYS A 30 -3.08 -7.58 -7.45
CA LYS A 30 -3.25 -8.93 -8.00
C LYS A 30 -1.94 -9.72 -7.91
N THR A 31 -0.82 -9.07 -8.24
CA THR A 31 0.51 -9.68 -8.12
C THR A 31 0.79 -10.08 -6.67
N LEU A 32 0.55 -9.16 -5.73
CA LEU A 32 0.72 -9.40 -4.30
C LEU A 32 -0.11 -10.59 -3.82
N LYS A 33 -1.42 -10.61 -4.10
CA LYS A 33 -2.31 -11.72 -3.74
C LYS A 33 -1.86 -13.06 -4.30
N THR A 34 -1.30 -13.07 -5.52
CA THR A 34 -0.81 -14.29 -6.15
C THR A 34 0.47 -14.81 -5.48
N LEU A 35 1.36 -13.92 -5.07
CA LEU A 35 2.64 -14.27 -4.45
C LEU A 35 2.48 -14.64 -2.96
N VAL A 36 1.62 -13.91 -2.25
CA VAL A 36 1.37 -14.11 -0.82
C VAL A 36 0.47 -15.33 -0.60
N GLY A 37 -0.50 -15.57 -1.48
CA GLY A 37 -1.46 -16.65 -1.35
C GLY A 37 -2.44 -16.41 -0.20
N ASP A 38 -3.09 -17.48 0.26
CA ASP A 38 -4.02 -17.42 1.38
C ASP A 38 -3.25 -17.32 2.71
N VAL A 39 -3.26 -16.13 3.29
CA VAL A 39 -2.66 -15.87 4.62
C VAL A 39 -3.77 -15.58 5.62
N SER A 40 -3.77 -16.30 6.75
CA SER A 40 -4.76 -16.14 7.81
C SER A 40 -4.30 -15.26 8.98
N ASN A 41 -2.98 -15.01 9.12
CA ASN A 41 -2.37 -14.22 10.19
C ASN A 41 -1.20 -13.38 9.65
N GLY A 42 -1.47 -12.57 8.63
CA GLY A 42 -0.48 -11.70 8.01
C GLY A 42 -0.16 -10.48 8.86
N PHE A 43 1.08 -9.98 8.76
CA PHE A 43 1.48 -8.74 9.41
C PHE A 43 2.22 -7.84 8.42
N GLU A 44 1.64 -6.68 8.13
CA GLU A 44 2.25 -5.68 7.27
C GLU A 44 3.05 -4.68 8.11
N ILE A 45 4.34 -4.52 7.78
CA ILE A 45 5.21 -3.54 8.43
C ILE A 45 5.25 -2.28 7.55
N GLY A 46 4.86 -1.14 8.13
CA GLY A 46 4.76 0.11 7.38
C GLY A 46 3.46 0.24 6.57
N ILE A 47 2.34 -0.21 7.15
CA ILE A 47 1.00 -0.26 6.53
C ILE A 47 0.53 1.05 5.89
N GLY A 48 1.02 2.20 6.36
CA GLY A 48 0.58 3.51 5.87
C GLY A 48 -0.94 3.64 5.94
N THR A 49 -1.59 3.94 4.82
CA THR A 49 -3.05 4.04 4.71
C THR A 49 -3.76 2.72 4.43
N GLY A 50 -3.03 1.60 4.42
CA GLY A 50 -3.59 0.25 4.30
C GLY A 50 -3.99 -0.15 2.88
N LYS A 51 -3.46 0.50 1.84
CA LYS A 51 -3.75 0.14 0.44
C LYS A 51 -3.41 -1.32 0.12
N PHE A 52 -2.41 -1.91 0.78
CA PHE A 52 -1.96 -3.27 0.52
C PHE A 52 -2.26 -4.28 1.64
N ALA A 53 -3.00 -3.87 2.68
CA ALA A 53 -3.39 -4.76 3.75
C ALA A 53 -4.36 -5.83 3.19
N LEU A 54 -3.90 -7.10 3.15
CA LEU A 54 -4.62 -8.26 2.62
C LEU A 54 -5.30 -9.08 3.73
#